data_AF-A0AA36KUU5-F1
#
_entry.id   AF-A0AA36KUU5-F1
#
_cell.length_a   1.000
_cell.length_b   1.000
_cell.length_c   1.000
_cell.angle_alpha   90.00
_cell.angle_beta   90.00
_cell.angle_gamma   90.00
#
_symmetry.space_group_name_H-M   'P 1'
#
loop_
_entity.id
_entity.type
_entity.pdbx_description
1 polymer ?
#
loop_
_entity_poly.entity_id
_entity_poly.type
_entity_poly.pdbx_seq_one_letter_code
_entity_poly.pdbx_strand_id
1 'polypeptide(L)'
;MLQSRNDHLRQTALHNAHTPVLLLTTLTEPQERSLAINNSQLAADVKTAWLKEDPSLLLFVEQPDLSLLRDLVKTGATRKIRSEARHRLEEKQ
;
A
#
# COMPACT_ATOMS: atom_id res chain seq x y z
N MET A 1 23.92 13.96 -0.69
CA MET A 1 23.67 14.05 0.77
C MET A 1 22.18 14.09 1.14
N LEU A 2 21.30 14.74 0.38
CA LEU A 2 19.85 14.80 0.71
C LEU A 2 19.11 13.46 0.61
N GLN A 3 19.42 12.61 -0.39
CA GLN A 3 18.78 11.29 -0.55
C GLN A 3 18.99 10.40 0.69
N SER A 4 20.24 10.23 1.13
CA SER A 4 20.56 9.44 2.33
C SER A 4 19.85 9.93 3.60
N ARG A 5 19.60 11.24 3.73
CA ARG A 5 18.84 11.80 4.85
C ARG A 5 17.35 11.46 4.76
N ASN A 6 16.74 11.56 3.57
CA ASN A 6 15.35 11.18 3.37
C ASN A 6 15.15 9.67 3.54
N ASP A 7 16.10 8.85 3.09
CA ASP A 7 16.07 7.40 3.30
C ASP A 7 16.07 7.05 4.78
N HIS A 8 16.93 7.70 5.56
CA HIS A 8 16.97 7.49 7.00
C HIS A 8 15.66 7.92 7.67
N LEU A 9 15.15 9.11 7.34
CA LEU A 9 13.88 9.62 7.88
C LEU A 9 12.70 8.72 7.52
N ARG A 10 12.65 8.22 6.29
CA ARG A 10 11.64 7.27 5.82
C ARG A 10 11.71 5.95 6.59
N GLN A 11 12.92 5.39 6.75
CA GLN A 11 13.09 4.17 7.53
C GLN A 11 12.61 4.37 8.97
N THR A 12 13.00 5.46 9.64
CA THR A 12 12.51 5.76 10.99
C THR A 12 10.98 5.94 11.02
N ALA A 13 10.41 6.64 10.04
CA ALA A 13 8.97 6.88 9.92
C ALA A 13 8.17 5.58 9.75
N LEU A 14 8.64 4.66 8.89
CA LEU A 14 8.00 3.37 8.66
C LEU A 14 8.00 2.46 9.89
N HIS A 15 8.94 2.67 10.82
CA HIS A 15 9.04 1.89 12.06
C HIS A 15 8.33 2.54 13.25
N ASN A 16 7.71 3.71 13.06
CA ASN A 16 7.03 4.44 14.11
C ASN A 16 5.52 4.52 13.83
N ALA A 17 4.74 3.81 14.63
CA ALA A 17 3.28 3.74 14.54
C ALA A 17 2.58 5.08 14.77
N HIS A 18 3.26 6.08 15.34
CA HIS A 18 2.73 7.43 15.55
C HIS A 18 3.13 8.41 14.46
N THR A 19 3.78 7.94 13.38
CA THR A 19 4.14 8.82 12.28
C THR A 19 2.87 9.31 11.56
N PRO A 20 2.68 10.63 11.42
CA PRO A 20 1.51 11.16 10.73
C PRO A 20 1.45 10.68 9.28
N VAL A 21 0.23 10.39 8.79
CA VAL A 21 -0.03 9.98 7.40
C VAL A 21 0.62 10.93 6.40
N LEU A 22 0.48 12.23 6.60
CA LEU A 22 1.05 13.26 5.72
C LEU A 22 2.59 13.18 5.63
N LEU A 23 3.25 12.82 6.73
CA LEU A 23 4.71 12.65 6.74
C LEU A 23 5.11 11.35 6.02
N LEU A 24 4.33 10.27 6.18
CA LEU A 24 4.59 9.01 5.46
C LEU A 24 4.32 9.10 3.96
N THR A 25 3.26 9.80 3.55
CA THR A 25 2.94 10.01 2.13
C THR A 25 3.97 10.89 1.42
N THR A 26 4.58 11.83 2.13
CA THR A 26 5.64 12.72 1.60
C THR A 26 7.02 12.08 1.58
N LEU A 27 7.31 11.20 2.53
CA LEU A 27 8.61 10.50 2.62
C LEU A 27 8.66 9.20 1.83
N THR A 28 7.52 8.60 1.49
CA THR A 28 7.47 7.30 0.80
C THR A 28 6.92 7.46 -0.62
N GLU A 29 7.79 7.22 -1.60
CA GLU A 29 7.40 7.30 -3.01
C GLU A 29 6.32 6.24 -3.35
N PRO A 30 5.40 6.53 -4.29
CA PRO A 30 4.34 5.61 -4.68
C PRO A 30 4.82 4.18 -4.99
N GLN A 31 5.99 4.06 -5.63
CA GLN A 31 6.60 2.77 -5.99
C GLN A 31 7.00 1.95 -4.76
N GLU A 32 7.50 2.62 -3.71
CA GLU A 32 7.95 1.98 -2.47
C GLU A 32 6.80 1.56 -1.55
N ARG A 33 5.63 2.19 -1.70
CA ARG A 33 4.43 1.85 -0.90
C ARG A 33 4.05 0.38 -1.07
N SER A 34 4.23 -0.19 -2.26
CA SER A 34 3.98 -1.62 -2.53
C SER A 34 4.80 -2.56 -1.65
N LEU A 35 6.03 -2.17 -1.32
CA LEU A 35 6.93 -2.92 -0.44
C LEU A 35 6.59 -2.67 1.04
N ALA A 36 6.19 -1.45 1.37
CA ALA A 36 5.91 -1.04 2.75
C ALA A 36 4.50 -1.42 3.25
N ILE A 37 3.54 -1.72 2.37
CA ILE A 37 2.11 -1.93 2.74
C ILE A 37 1.86 -3.12 3.69
N ASN A 38 2.82 -4.05 3.76
CA ASN A 38 2.80 -5.21 4.66
C ASN A 38 3.62 -5.02 5.94
N ASN A 39 4.23 -3.86 6.13
CA ASN A 39 4.95 -3.58 7.36
C ASN A 39 3.96 -3.60 8.55
N SER A 40 4.21 -4.47 9.52
CA SER A 40 3.36 -4.64 10.71
C SER A 40 3.35 -3.41 11.62
N GLN A 41 4.36 -2.55 11.52
CA GLN A 41 4.46 -1.29 12.27
C GLN A 41 3.79 -0.12 11.54
N LEU A 42 3.32 -0.32 10.30
CA LEU A 42 2.59 0.68 9.54
C LEU A 42 1.23 0.92 10.19
N ALA A 43 0.95 2.17 10.55
CA ALA A 43 -0.32 2.53 11.14
C ALA A 43 -1.50 2.26 10.18
N ALA A 44 -2.62 1.78 10.74
CA ALA A 44 -3.77 1.32 9.96
C ALA A 44 -4.44 2.44 9.15
N ASP A 45 -4.42 3.67 9.67
CA ASP A 45 -4.90 4.88 9.01
C ASP A 45 -4.04 5.25 7.80
N VAL A 46 -2.71 5.12 7.90
CA VAL A 46 -1.78 5.30 6.77
C VAL A 46 -2.06 4.28 5.68
N LYS A 47 -2.18 2.99 6.06
CA LYS A 47 -2.50 1.91 5.13
C LYS A 47 -3.83 2.20 4.41
N THR A 48 -4.83 2.66 5.15
CA THR A 48 -6.14 3.04 4.61
C THR A 48 -6.03 4.24 3.66
N ALA A 49 -5.25 5.27 4.01
CA ALA A 49 -5.04 6.44 3.17
C ALA A 49 -4.34 6.06 1.85
N TRP A 50 -3.29 5.26 1.91
CA TRP A 50 -2.59 4.78 0.72
C TRP A 50 -3.49 3.95 -0.18
N LEU A 51 -4.33 3.06 0.38
CA LEU A 51 -5.28 2.27 -0.41
C LEU A 51 -6.40 3.13 -1.02
N LYS A 52 -6.77 4.26 -0.39
CA LYS A 52 -7.72 5.22 -0.97
C LYS A 52 -7.09 5.99 -2.13
N GLU A 53 -5.82 6.39 -2.00
CA GLU A 53 -5.08 7.08 -3.06
C GLU A 53 -4.78 6.16 -4.24
N ASP A 54 -4.36 4.92 -3.96
CA ASP A 54 -4.06 3.89 -4.96
C ASP A 54 -4.64 2.52 -4.53
N PRO A 55 -5.85 2.19 -5.00
CA PRO A 55 -6.47 0.90 -4.74
C PRO A 55 -5.68 -0.29 -5.31
N SER A 56 -4.77 -0.08 -6.26
CA SER A 56 -3.96 -1.17 -6.83
C SER A 56 -2.93 -1.72 -5.83
N LEU A 57 -2.59 -0.95 -4.78
CA LEU A 57 -1.73 -1.42 -3.69
C LEU A 57 -2.30 -2.65 -2.97
N LEU A 58 -3.62 -2.87 -3.06
CA LEU A 58 -4.26 -4.07 -2.52
C LEU A 58 -3.68 -5.36 -3.11
N LEU A 59 -3.19 -5.32 -4.35
CA LEU A 59 -2.53 -6.45 -5.01
C LEU A 59 -1.22 -6.88 -4.34
N PHE A 60 -0.64 -6.03 -3.51
CA PHE A 60 0.60 -6.32 -2.78
C PHE A 60 0.35 -6.67 -1.31
N VAL A 61 -0.86 -6.44 -0.79
CA VAL A 61 -1.19 -6.80 0.60
C VAL A 61 -1.21 -8.32 0.75
N GLU A 62 -0.54 -8.88 1.76
CA GLU A 62 -0.45 -10.33 2.00
C GLU A 62 -1.82 -10.96 2.30
N GLN A 63 -2.61 -10.28 3.14
CA GLN A 63 -3.97 -10.64 3.51
C GLN A 63 -4.92 -9.48 3.17
N PRO A 64 -5.28 -9.33 1.88
CA PRO A 64 -6.17 -8.26 1.45
C PRO A 64 -7.61 -8.55 1.88
N ASP A 65 -8.39 -7.49 2.12
CA ASP A 65 -9.84 -7.62 2.28
C ASP A 65 -10.45 -8.09 0.94
N LEU A 66 -11.12 -9.25 0.98
CA LEU A 66 -11.73 -9.87 -0.21
C LEU A 66 -12.81 -8.99 -0.84
N SER A 67 -13.49 -8.15 -0.05
CA SER A 67 -14.50 -7.21 -0.55
C SER A 67 -13.84 -6.14 -1.40
N LEU A 68 -12.74 -5.54 -0.90
CA LEU A 68 -11.96 -4.56 -1.65
C LEU A 68 -11.33 -5.19 -2.90
N LEU A 69 -10.94 -6.47 -2.83
CA LEU A 69 -10.37 -7.18 -3.97
C LEU A 69 -11.43 -7.41 -5.07
N ARG A 70 -12.66 -7.76 -4.68
CA ARG A 70 -13.81 -7.86 -5.60
C ARG A 70 -14.14 -6.52 -6.24
N ASP A 71 -14.05 -5.43 -5.49
CA ASP A 71 -14.26 -4.09 -6.03
C ASP A 71 -13.17 -3.75 -7.05
N LEU A 72 -11.90 -4.06 -6.75
CA LEU A 72 -10.78 -3.84 -7.65
C LEU A 72 -10.91 -4.64 -8.97
N VAL A 73 -11.48 -5.85 -8.94
CA VAL A 73 -11.81 -6.61 -10.17
C VAL A 73 -12.77 -5.84 -11.07
N LYS A 74 -13.72 -5.10 -10.49
CA LYS A 74 -14.75 -4.35 -11.24
C LYS A 74 -14.25 -2.99 -11.69
N THR A 75 -13.58 -2.26 -10.80
CA THR A 75 -13.27 -0.82 -10.97
C THR A 75 -11.81 -0.54 -11.25
N GLY A 76 -10.93 -1.55 -11.22
CA GLY A 76 -9.49 -1.39 -11.42
C GLY A 76 -9.15 -0.63 -12.70
N ALA A 77 -8.24 0.34 -12.58
CA ALA A 77 -7.94 1.33 -13.62
C ALA A 77 -7.48 0.71 -14.96
N THR A 78 -6.81 -0.45 -14.91
CA THR A 78 -6.33 -1.14 -16.10
C THR A 78 -6.84 -2.58 -16.17
N ARG A 79 -6.88 -3.14 -17.38
CA ARG A 79 -7.21 -4.57 -17.57
C ARG A 79 -6.26 -5.49 -16.80
N LYS A 80 -4.97 -5.13 -16.73
CA LYS A 80 -3.96 -5.88 -15.98
C LYS A 80 -4.29 -5.93 -14.49
N ILE A 81 -4.61 -4.78 -13.88
CA ILE A 81 -5.02 -4.69 -12.46
C ILE A 81 -6.27 -5.54 -12.20
N ARG A 82 -7.29 -5.44 -13.06
CA ARG A 82 -8.53 -6.23 -12.89
C ARG A 82 -8.28 -7.73 -13.00
N SER A 83 -7.42 -8.16 -13.93
CA SER A 83 -7.06 -9.57 -14.11
C SER A 83 -6.28 -10.11 -12.91
N GLU A 84 -5.31 -9.35 -12.41
CA GLU A 84 -4.51 -9.73 -11.24
C GLU A 84 -5.37 -9.81 -9.97
N ALA A 85 -6.26 -8.83 -9.77
CA ALA A 85 -7.21 -8.85 -8.67
C ALA A 85 -8.10 -10.09 -8.69
N ARG A 86 -8.50 -10.53 -9.89
CA ARG A 86 -9.31 -11.74 -10.07
C ARG A 86 -8.50 -12.99 -9.74
N HIS A 87 -7.27 -13.08 -10.24
CA HIS A 87 -6.36 -14.18 -9.94
C HIS A 87 -6.15 -14.34 -8.43
N ARG A 88 -5.81 -13.24 -7.73
CA ARG A 88 -5.66 -13.26 -6.26
C ARG A 88 -6.95 -13.62 -5.52
N LEU A 89 -8.13 -13.32 -6.08
CA LEU A 89 -9.40 -13.70 -5.48
C LEU A 89 -9.62 -15.21 -5.58
N GLU A 90 -9.24 -15.81 -6.70
CA GLU A 90 -9.33 -17.25 -6.98
C GLU A 90 -8.31 -18.04 -6.13
N GLU A 91 -7.10 -17.51 -5.88
CA GLU A 91 -6.10 -18.13 -4.99
C GLU A 91 -6.48 -18.18 -3.50
N LYS A 92 -7.43 -17.33 -3.07
CA LYS A 92 -7.85 -17.17 -1.67
C LYS A 92 -9.20 -17.83 -1.36
N GLN A 93 -9.82 -18.49 -2.34
CA GLN A 93 -11.02 -19.32 -2.17
C GLN A 93 -10.66 -20.74 -1.79
#